data_AF-A0A2N5WWR4-F1
#
_entry.id   AF-A0A2N5WWR4-F1
#
_cell.length_a   1.000
_cell.length_b   1.000
_cell.length_c   1.000
_cell.angle_alpha   90.00
_cell.angle_beta   90.00
_cell.angle_gamma   90.00
#
_symmetry.space_group_name_H-M   'P 1'
#
loop_
_entity.id
_entity.type
_entity.pdbx_description
1 polymer ?
#
loop_
_entity_poly.entity_id
_entity_poly.type
_entity_poly.pdbx_seq_one_letter_code
_entity_poly.pdbx_strand_id
1 'polypeptide(L)'
;MINDYVASLPQEDRHKKLILAGYSKGAPDILQALVSYPELAEKTVAVLALAGAVKGSPLAEDATQAQANMLSMVPGSRCEKEDGDNAAVSSLVPAVREQWLRDNPLPAHIRYYSAVAFPEPDRVSWALQKSYLLLGQSDSRNDTQLIVFDQIIPQSTVFALLNADHWAVAVPIARNHPVAGSTILNHNDYPREAFLEAVLRYLEEALH
;
A
#
# COMPACT_ATOMS: atom_id res chain seq x y z
N MET A 1 -3.96 16.85 3.17
CA MET A 1 -3.19 15.66 3.62
C MET A 1 -3.97 14.91 4.70
N ILE A 2 -3.53 13.73 5.14
CA ILE A 2 -4.27 12.85 6.08
C ILE A 2 -4.72 13.59 7.34
N ASN A 3 -3.83 14.37 7.96
CA ASN A 3 -4.14 15.15 9.16
C ASN A 3 -5.27 16.16 8.91
N ASP A 4 -5.21 16.90 7.80
CA ASP A 4 -6.23 17.91 7.46
C ASP A 4 -7.62 17.28 7.27
N TYR A 5 -7.68 16.10 6.63
CA TYR A 5 -8.92 15.36 6.46
C TYR A 5 -9.49 14.95 7.83
N VAL A 6 -8.66 14.40 8.71
CA VAL A 6 -9.05 14.01 10.07
C VAL A 6 -9.48 15.22 10.91
N ALA A 7 -8.80 16.36 10.78
CA ALA A 7 -9.17 17.61 11.44
C ALA A 7 -10.53 18.15 10.96
N SER A 8 -10.87 17.87 9.69
CA SER A 8 -12.13 18.30 9.07
C SER A 8 -13.33 17.38 9.36
N LEU A 9 -13.14 16.28 10.08
CA LEU A 9 -14.24 15.32 10.35
C LEU A 9 -15.44 16.00 11.03
N PRO A 10 -16.67 15.57 10.69
CA PRO A 10 -17.90 16.03 11.35
C PRO A 10 -17.82 15.91 12.87
N GLN A 11 -18.49 16.79 13.60
CA GLN A 11 -18.43 16.82 15.07
C GLN A 11 -18.80 15.47 15.70
N GLU A 12 -19.77 14.77 15.11
CA GLU A 12 -20.20 13.42 15.52
C GLU A 12 -19.14 12.34 15.33
N ASP A 13 -18.12 12.55 14.50
CA ASP A 13 -17.04 11.58 14.28
C ASP A 13 -15.75 11.94 15.02
N ARG A 14 -15.61 13.16 15.51
CA ARG A 14 -14.35 13.64 16.15
C ARG A 14 -13.94 12.86 17.39
N HIS A 15 -14.90 12.22 18.06
CA HIS A 15 -14.66 11.41 19.26
C HIS A 15 -14.33 9.95 18.95
N LYS A 16 -14.54 9.50 17.70
CA LYS A 16 -14.28 8.13 17.30
C LYS A 16 -12.78 7.90 17.19
N LYS A 17 -12.34 6.72 17.64
CA LYS A 17 -10.98 6.24 17.38
C LYS A 17 -10.87 5.82 15.91
N LEU A 18 -9.68 6.00 15.34
CA LEU A 18 -9.41 5.81 13.92
C LEU A 18 -8.62 4.53 13.66
N ILE A 19 -9.02 3.84 12.60
CA ILE A 19 -8.21 2.82 11.94
C ILE A 19 -7.79 3.42 10.61
N LEU A 20 -6.49 3.56 10.38
CA LEU A 20 -5.96 4.07 9.12
C LEU A 20 -5.53 2.89 8.23
N ALA A 21 -6.05 2.81 7.02
CA ALA A 21 -5.70 1.77 6.06
C ALA A 21 -4.95 2.37 4.86
N GLY A 22 -3.76 1.87 4.57
CA GLY A 22 -2.91 2.31 3.47
C GLY A 22 -2.59 1.18 2.51
N TYR A 23 -2.85 1.40 1.23
CA TYR A 23 -2.42 0.51 0.15
C TYR A 23 -1.16 1.05 -0.52
N SER A 24 -0.19 0.19 -0.83
CA SER A 24 1.03 0.58 -1.55
C SER A 24 1.72 1.76 -0.86
N LYS A 25 1.99 2.87 -1.57
CA LYS A 25 2.56 4.11 -1.01
C LYS A 25 1.71 4.74 0.10
N GLY A 26 0.41 4.49 0.17
CA GLY A 26 -0.44 4.97 1.25
C GLY A 26 -0.01 4.46 2.63
N ALA A 27 0.63 3.30 2.72
CA ALA A 27 1.14 2.75 3.97
C ALA A 27 2.27 3.62 4.57
N PRO A 28 3.42 3.85 3.90
CA PRO A 28 4.44 4.75 4.42
C PRO A 28 3.96 6.19 4.60
N ASP A 29 3.00 6.66 3.79
CA ASP A 29 2.42 8.01 3.97
C ASP A 29 1.66 8.13 5.31
N ILE A 30 0.90 7.10 5.70
CA ILE A 30 0.27 7.02 7.02
C ILE A 30 1.33 7.00 8.13
N LEU A 31 2.37 6.17 8.00
CA LEU A 31 3.43 6.09 9.01
C LEU A 31 4.10 7.45 9.22
N GLN A 32 4.42 8.14 8.12
CA GLN A 32 4.99 9.48 8.17
C GLN A 32 4.06 10.50 8.82
N ALA A 33 2.76 10.46 8.50
CA ALA A 33 1.77 11.33 9.12
C ALA A 33 1.68 11.08 10.64
N LEU A 34 1.68 9.82 11.08
CA LEU A 34 1.60 9.49 12.51
C LEU A 34 2.81 9.96 13.32
N VAL A 35 4.01 9.93 12.73
CA VAL A 35 5.21 10.48 13.36
C VAL A 35 5.19 12.02 13.36
N SER A 36 4.66 12.63 12.30
CA SER A 36 4.68 14.10 12.13
C SER A 36 3.58 14.81 12.94
N TYR A 37 2.47 14.13 13.21
CA TYR A 37 1.26 14.72 13.82
C TYR A 37 0.83 13.91 15.06
N PRO A 38 1.32 14.25 16.26
CA PRO A 38 0.96 13.56 17.50
C PRO A 38 -0.54 13.51 17.76
N GLU A 39 -1.28 14.57 17.39
CA GLU A 39 -2.75 14.62 17.52
C GLU A 39 -3.47 13.58 16.65
N LEU A 40 -2.91 13.25 15.49
CA LEU A 40 -3.40 12.17 14.63
C LEU A 40 -3.06 10.81 15.25
N ALA A 41 -1.86 10.67 15.81
CA ALA A 41 -1.43 9.45 16.49
C ALA A 41 -2.30 9.13 17.71
N GLU A 42 -2.66 10.12 18.53
CA GLU A 42 -3.53 9.94 19.71
C GLU A 42 -4.94 9.44 19.37
N LYS A 43 -5.44 9.82 18.19
CA LYS A 43 -6.76 9.37 17.70
C LYS A 43 -6.71 7.99 17.03
N THR A 44 -5.54 7.56 16.58
CA THR A 44 -5.35 6.31 15.85
C THR A 44 -5.17 5.14 16.82
N VAL A 45 -5.96 4.09 16.66
CA VAL A 45 -5.84 2.85 17.45
C VAL A 45 -5.20 1.72 16.66
N ALA A 46 -5.29 1.77 15.32
CA ALA A 46 -4.68 0.78 14.47
C ALA A 46 -4.28 1.33 13.10
N VAL A 47 -3.27 0.71 12.50
CA VAL A 47 -2.86 0.92 11.11
C VAL A 47 -2.86 -0.41 10.38
N LEU A 48 -3.48 -0.43 9.21
CA LEU A 48 -3.49 -1.55 8.28
C LEU A 48 -2.67 -1.18 7.04
N ALA A 49 -1.58 -1.91 6.79
CA ALA A 49 -0.91 -1.90 5.49
C ALA A 49 -1.43 -3.04 4.62
N LEU A 50 -1.93 -2.70 3.43
CA LEU A 50 -2.32 -3.65 2.40
C LEU A 50 -1.33 -3.56 1.24
N ALA A 51 -0.49 -4.58 1.06
CA ALA A 51 0.61 -4.53 0.09
C ALA A 51 1.39 -3.20 0.18
N GLY A 52 1.72 -2.78 1.40
CA GLY A 52 2.22 -1.43 1.67
C GLY A 52 3.69 -1.28 1.31
N ALA A 53 4.11 -0.19 0.68
CA ALA A 53 5.52 0.02 0.31
C ALA A 53 6.39 0.47 1.51
N VAL A 54 6.36 -0.30 2.60
CA VAL A 54 6.89 0.10 3.91
C VAL A 54 8.39 0.31 3.86
N LYS A 55 9.14 -0.65 3.31
CA LYS A 55 10.59 -0.54 3.11
C LYS A 55 10.96 -0.13 1.69
N GLY A 56 9.99 0.36 0.92
CA GLY A 56 10.22 0.78 -0.47
C GLY A 56 10.22 -0.38 -1.47
N SER A 57 10.73 -0.10 -2.67
CA SER A 57 10.84 -1.04 -3.78
C SER A 57 12.16 -0.82 -4.52
N PRO A 58 12.92 -1.89 -4.85
CA PRO A 58 14.06 -1.78 -5.76
C PRO A 58 13.70 -1.15 -7.12
N LEU A 59 12.44 -1.26 -7.56
CA LEU A 59 11.97 -0.60 -8.78
C LEU A 59 12.09 0.93 -8.75
N ALA A 60 12.16 1.53 -7.55
CA ALA A 60 12.27 2.97 -7.36
C ALA A 60 13.70 3.51 -7.53
N GLU A 61 14.72 2.66 -7.52
CA GLU A 61 16.13 3.09 -7.63
C GLU A 61 16.45 3.65 -9.03
N ASP A 62 15.96 2.96 -10.06
CA ASP A 62 16.14 3.33 -11.47
C ASP A 62 14.83 3.80 -12.13
N ALA A 63 13.85 4.20 -11.32
CA ALA A 63 12.53 4.55 -11.83
C ALA A 63 12.60 5.76 -12.76
N THR A 64 12.35 5.49 -14.03
CA THR A 64 12.20 6.51 -15.07
C THR A 64 10.91 7.29 -14.89
N GLN A 65 10.84 8.51 -15.46
CA GLN A 65 9.61 9.30 -15.50
C GLN A 65 8.42 8.51 -16.10
N ALA A 66 8.67 7.57 -17.01
CA ALA A 66 7.64 6.70 -17.58
C ALA A 66 7.04 5.73 -16.55
N GLN A 67 7.86 5.21 -15.63
CA GLN A 67 7.39 4.38 -14.51
C GLN A 67 6.66 5.23 -13.46
N ALA A 68 7.13 6.44 -13.18
CA ALA A 68 6.41 7.41 -12.34
C ALA A 68 5.03 7.74 -12.94
N ASN A 69 4.95 7.93 -14.25
CA ASN A 69 3.71 8.19 -14.97
C ASN A 69 2.78 6.98 -15.02
N MET A 70 3.23 5.75 -14.72
CA MET A 70 2.33 4.60 -14.60
C MET A 70 1.42 4.73 -13.37
N LEU A 71 1.82 5.52 -12.36
CA LEU A 71 0.98 5.82 -11.19
C LEU A 71 -0.26 6.67 -11.56
N SER A 72 -0.23 7.44 -12.65
CA SER A 72 -1.40 8.18 -13.14
C SER A 72 -2.34 7.33 -14.00
N MET A 73 -2.02 6.05 -14.21
CA MET A 73 -2.93 5.08 -14.85
C MET A 73 -3.90 4.43 -13.87
N VAL A 74 -3.76 4.70 -12.56
CA VAL A 74 -4.70 4.20 -11.55
C VAL A 74 -6.06 4.89 -11.76
N PRO A 75 -7.15 4.13 -11.99
CA PRO A 75 -8.47 4.72 -12.21
C PRO A 75 -8.87 5.66 -11.07
N GLY A 76 -9.16 6.91 -11.41
CA GLY A 76 -9.54 7.96 -10.45
C GLY A 76 -8.36 8.81 -9.92
N SER A 77 -7.12 8.56 -10.34
CA SER A 77 -6.01 9.45 -10.02
C SER A 77 -6.21 10.83 -10.68
N ARG A 78 -6.08 11.90 -9.89
CA ARG A 78 -6.06 13.29 -10.38
C ARG A 78 -4.64 13.82 -10.60
N CYS A 79 -3.63 12.93 -10.58
CA CYS A 79 -2.23 13.30 -10.76
C CYS A 79 -2.02 13.78 -12.21
N GLU A 80 -1.71 15.05 -12.37
CA GLU A 80 -1.26 15.62 -13.64
C GLU A 80 0.21 15.22 -13.88
N LYS A 81 0.64 15.21 -15.15
CA LYS A 81 2.04 14.90 -15.49
C LYS A 81 3.04 15.89 -14.89
N GLU A 82 2.55 17.06 -14.48
CA GLU A 82 3.30 18.18 -13.92
C GLU A 82 3.39 18.11 -12.38
N ASP A 83 2.61 17.25 -11.73
CA ASP A 83 2.51 17.13 -10.25
C ASP A 83 3.68 16.37 -9.59
N GLY A 84 4.75 16.04 -10.33
CA GLY A 84 5.76 15.10 -9.87
C GLY A 84 7.20 15.53 -10.12
N ASP A 85 7.85 16.09 -9.09
CA ASP A 85 9.33 16.23 -9.01
C ASP A 85 10.04 14.88 -8.78
N ASN A 86 9.40 13.75 -9.12
CA ASN A 86 9.76 12.39 -8.71
C ASN A 86 9.86 12.14 -7.19
N ALA A 87 9.50 13.12 -6.34
CA ALA A 87 9.59 12.98 -4.88
C ALA A 87 8.79 11.78 -4.32
N ALA A 88 7.64 11.45 -4.94
CA ALA A 88 6.87 10.26 -4.58
C ALA A 88 7.66 8.97 -4.84
N VAL A 89 8.40 8.89 -5.94
CA VAL A 89 9.25 7.76 -6.31
C VAL A 89 10.53 7.73 -5.47
N SER A 90 11.19 8.88 -5.26
CA SER A 90 12.34 8.98 -4.37
C SER A 90 12.00 8.55 -2.94
N SER A 91 10.76 8.80 -2.50
CA SER A 91 10.25 8.31 -1.22
C SER A 91 10.04 6.78 -1.17
N LEU A 92 10.21 6.05 -2.27
CA LEU A 92 10.07 4.59 -2.29
C LEU A 92 11.41 3.88 -2.49
N VAL A 93 12.52 4.62 -2.58
CA VAL A 93 13.86 4.00 -2.61
C VAL A 93 14.11 3.25 -1.30
N PRO A 94 14.56 1.98 -1.32
CA PRO A 94 14.69 1.17 -0.11
C PRO A 94 15.60 1.80 0.94
N ALA A 95 16.77 2.28 0.53
CA ALA A 95 17.71 2.94 1.44
C ALA A 95 17.08 4.15 2.16
N VAL A 96 16.24 4.93 1.46
CA VAL A 96 15.53 6.08 2.04
C VAL A 96 14.48 5.62 3.05
N ARG A 97 13.72 4.57 2.75
CA ARG A 97 12.65 4.08 3.62
C ARG A 97 13.17 3.37 4.85
N GLU A 98 14.18 2.53 4.69
CA GLU A 98 14.85 1.91 5.83
C GLU A 98 15.48 2.94 6.77
N GLN A 99 16.17 3.95 6.21
CA GLN A 99 16.74 5.01 7.03
C GLN A 99 15.66 5.76 7.79
N TRP A 100 14.55 6.11 7.11
CA TRP A 100 13.43 6.77 7.76
C TRP A 100 12.83 5.94 8.90
N LEU A 101 12.64 4.64 8.71
CA LEU A 101 12.12 3.74 9.77
C LEU A 101 13.07 3.63 10.97
N ARG A 102 14.39 3.70 10.74
CA ARG A 102 15.40 3.72 11.82
C ARG A 102 15.34 5.01 12.64
N ASP A 103 15.18 6.15 11.95
CA ASP A 103 15.24 7.46 12.58
C ASP A 103 13.90 7.90 13.21
N ASN A 104 12.80 7.21 12.88
CA ASN A 104 11.44 7.60 13.26
C ASN A 104 10.71 6.41 13.92
N PRO A 105 10.91 6.19 15.25
CA PRO A 105 10.17 5.19 15.99
C PRO A 105 8.65 5.39 15.85
N LEU A 106 7.94 4.31 15.52
CA LEU A 106 6.49 4.34 15.37
C LEU A 106 5.79 4.46 16.74
N PRO A 107 4.65 5.17 16.86
CA PRO A 107 3.92 5.29 18.11
C PRO A 107 3.51 3.93 18.72
N ALA A 108 4.04 3.62 19.90
CA ALA A 108 3.91 2.29 20.51
C ALA A 108 2.49 1.92 20.97
N HIS A 109 1.60 2.89 21.14
CA HIS A 109 0.20 2.63 21.53
C HIS A 109 -0.69 2.21 20.36
N ILE A 110 -0.20 2.30 19.12
CA ILE A 110 -0.93 1.93 17.91
C ILE A 110 -0.67 0.46 17.58
N ARG A 111 -1.72 -0.28 17.23
CA ARG A 111 -1.60 -1.65 16.72
C ARG A 111 -1.35 -1.64 15.21
N TYR A 112 -0.30 -2.29 14.76
CA TYR A 112 0.06 -2.36 13.34
C TYR A 112 -0.28 -3.73 12.76
N TYR A 113 -0.89 -3.74 11.57
CA TYR A 113 -1.27 -4.95 10.83
C TYR A 113 -0.75 -4.87 9.40
N SER A 114 -0.31 -6.00 8.85
CA SER A 114 0.16 -6.10 7.46
C SER A 114 -0.52 -7.28 6.75
N ALA A 115 -1.19 -6.98 5.64
CA ALA A 115 -1.63 -7.96 4.65
C ALA A 115 -0.66 -7.91 3.48
N VAL A 116 0.01 -9.03 3.21
CA VAL A 116 1.11 -9.10 2.25
C VAL A 116 0.63 -9.76 0.97
N ALA A 117 0.76 -9.07 -0.15
CA ALA A 117 0.50 -9.64 -1.47
C ALA A 117 1.68 -10.54 -1.87
N PHE A 118 1.36 -11.75 -2.30
CA PHE A 118 2.33 -12.73 -2.77
C PHE A 118 1.63 -13.70 -3.74
N PRO A 119 1.51 -13.33 -5.03
CA PRO A 119 0.88 -14.17 -6.04
C PRO A 119 1.73 -15.40 -6.36
N GLU A 120 1.05 -16.50 -6.69
CA GLU A 120 1.66 -17.57 -7.49
C GLU A 120 2.05 -17.03 -8.88
N PRO A 121 3.08 -17.58 -9.54
CA PRO A 121 3.56 -17.05 -10.82
C PRO A 121 2.49 -16.98 -11.93
N ASP A 122 1.51 -17.89 -11.93
CA ASP A 122 0.39 -17.94 -12.88
C ASP A 122 -0.75 -16.98 -12.52
N ARG A 123 -0.67 -16.31 -11.36
CA ARG A 123 -1.58 -15.26 -10.90
C ARG A 123 -1.03 -13.85 -11.16
N VAL A 124 0.11 -13.73 -11.87
CA VAL A 124 0.70 -12.45 -12.25
C VAL A 124 0.07 -11.93 -13.53
N SER A 125 -0.59 -10.78 -13.46
CA SER A 125 -1.12 -10.09 -14.64
C SER A 125 -0.03 -9.81 -15.69
N TRP A 126 -0.37 -9.99 -16.97
CA TRP A 126 0.57 -9.84 -18.09
C TRP A 126 1.32 -8.49 -18.08
N ALA A 127 0.62 -7.38 -17.81
CA ALA A 127 1.22 -6.05 -17.73
C ALA A 127 2.32 -5.91 -16.67
N LEU A 128 2.27 -6.76 -15.64
CA LEU A 128 3.10 -6.69 -14.46
C LEU A 128 4.22 -7.75 -14.48
N GLN A 129 4.27 -8.62 -15.50
CA GLN A 129 5.30 -9.65 -15.64
C GLN A 129 6.71 -9.06 -15.70
N LYS A 130 6.89 -7.92 -16.36
CA LYS A 130 8.21 -7.29 -16.48
C LYS A 130 8.74 -6.88 -15.10
N SER A 131 7.93 -6.23 -14.27
CA SER A 131 8.35 -5.80 -12.94
C SER A 131 8.49 -6.99 -11.98
N TYR A 132 7.64 -8.01 -12.11
CA TYR A 132 7.78 -9.29 -11.40
C TYR A 132 9.15 -9.95 -11.65
N LEU A 133 9.55 -10.05 -12.93
CA LEU A 133 10.83 -10.63 -13.32
C LEU A 133 12.02 -9.77 -12.89
N LEU A 134 11.90 -8.44 -12.95
CA LEU A 134 12.95 -7.53 -12.55
C LEU A 134 13.21 -7.61 -11.03
N LEU A 135 12.16 -7.56 -10.21
CA LEU A 135 12.26 -7.79 -8.77
C LEU A 135 12.78 -9.19 -8.45
N GLY A 136 12.38 -10.19 -9.26
CA GLY A 136 12.82 -11.57 -9.15
C GLY A 136 14.33 -11.78 -9.28
N GLN A 137 15.07 -10.82 -9.86
CA GLN A 137 16.53 -10.85 -9.89
C GLN A 137 17.15 -10.65 -8.51
N SER A 138 16.47 -9.93 -7.62
CA SER A 138 16.86 -9.74 -6.22
C SER A 138 16.16 -10.73 -5.30
N ASP A 139 14.83 -10.84 -5.40
CA ASP A 139 14.01 -11.82 -4.68
C ASP A 139 12.77 -12.21 -5.48
N SER A 140 12.65 -13.51 -5.79
CA SER A 140 11.50 -14.08 -6.51
C SER A 140 10.15 -13.90 -5.78
N ARG A 141 10.17 -13.61 -4.47
CA ARG A 141 8.98 -13.43 -3.66
C ARG A 141 8.54 -11.97 -3.70
N ASN A 142 7.76 -11.61 -4.71
CA ASN A 142 7.25 -10.25 -4.86
C ASN A 142 5.84 -10.23 -5.44
N ASP A 143 5.15 -9.10 -5.25
CA ASP A 143 3.78 -8.89 -5.73
C ASP A 143 3.73 -8.14 -7.07
N THR A 144 4.84 -8.09 -7.80
CA THR A 144 5.10 -7.26 -9.00
C THR A 144 5.50 -5.80 -8.75
N GLN A 145 5.36 -5.28 -7.53
CA GLN A 145 5.80 -3.93 -7.17
C GLN A 145 6.71 -3.90 -5.95
N LEU A 146 6.54 -4.85 -5.03
CA LEU A 146 7.21 -4.93 -3.74
C LEU A 146 7.64 -6.36 -3.45
N ILE A 147 8.84 -6.52 -2.88
CA ILE A 147 9.28 -7.78 -2.30
C ILE A 147 8.46 -8.05 -1.02
N VAL A 148 8.15 -9.32 -0.74
CA VAL A 148 7.29 -9.76 0.36
C VAL A 148 7.66 -9.13 1.72
N PHE A 149 8.95 -9.05 2.06
CA PHE A 149 9.39 -8.51 3.35
C PHE A 149 9.43 -6.99 3.43
N ASP A 150 9.35 -6.31 2.28
CA ASP A 150 9.28 -4.85 2.20
C ASP A 150 7.86 -4.34 2.41
N GLN A 151 6.88 -5.26 2.42
CA GLN A 151 5.49 -4.98 2.68
C GLN A 151 5.10 -4.89 4.16
N ILE A 152 5.99 -5.33 5.05
CA ILE A 152 5.68 -5.57 6.46
C ILE A 152 6.10 -4.37 7.31
N ILE A 153 5.13 -3.81 8.05
CA ILE A 153 5.40 -2.80 9.08
C ILE A 153 6.23 -3.45 10.21
N PRO A 154 7.34 -2.85 10.68
CA PRO A 154 8.08 -3.37 11.82
C PRO A 154 7.16 -3.61 13.03
N GLN A 155 7.31 -4.77 13.68
CA GLN A 155 6.52 -5.20 14.85
C GLN A 155 5.00 -5.33 14.61
N SER A 156 4.56 -5.33 13.35
CA SER A 156 3.16 -5.56 13.02
C SER A 156 2.77 -7.03 13.10
N THR A 157 1.46 -7.27 13.23
CA THR A 157 0.87 -8.58 13.00
C THR A 157 0.68 -8.79 11.50
N VAL A 158 1.36 -9.79 10.93
CA VAL A 158 1.05 -10.28 9.59
C VAL A 158 -0.15 -11.21 9.70
N PHE A 159 -1.32 -10.75 9.25
CA PHE A 159 -2.58 -11.48 9.43
C PHE A 159 -3.10 -12.14 8.15
N ALA A 160 -2.53 -11.79 6.99
CA ALA A 160 -2.91 -12.39 5.71
C ALA A 160 -1.75 -12.40 4.70
N LEU A 161 -1.66 -13.49 3.94
CA LEU A 161 -0.87 -13.60 2.71
C LEU A 161 -1.85 -13.75 1.54
N LEU A 162 -1.80 -12.86 0.57
CA LEU A 162 -2.79 -12.75 -0.50
C LEU A 162 -2.21 -13.32 -1.79
N ASN A 163 -2.77 -14.41 -2.32
CA ASN A 163 -2.40 -14.95 -3.63
C ASN A 163 -2.97 -14.05 -4.75
N ALA A 164 -2.41 -12.86 -4.92
CA ALA A 164 -2.84 -11.84 -5.87
C ALA A 164 -1.69 -10.87 -6.15
N ASP A 165 -1.57 -10.41 -7.40
CA ASP A 165 -0.62 -9.34 -7.73
C ASP A 165 -1.01 -8.00 -7.08
N HIS A 166 -0.07 -7.07 -7.05
CA HIS A 166 -0.19 -5.78 -6.36
C HIS A 166 -1.50 -5.06 -6.73
N TRP A 167 -1.88 -5.07 -8.01
CA TRP A 167 -3.07 -4.35 -8.49
C TRP A 167 -4.35 -5.15 -8.26
N ALA A 168 -4.30 -6.48 -8.37
CA ALA A 168 -5.43 -7.35 -8.07
C ALA A 168 -5.96 -7.15 -6.65
N VAL A 169 -5.09 -6.91 -5.66
CA VAL A 169 -5.49 -6.74 -4.26
C VAL A 169 -6.37 -5.51 -4.01
N ALA A 170 -6.16 -4.38 -4.71
CA ALA A 170 -6.83 -3.12 -4.36
C ALA A 170 -7.45 -2.33 -5.53
N VAL A 171 -7.00 -2.54 -6.77
CA VAL A 171 -7.40 -1.70 -7.91
C VAL A 171 -8.36 -2.47 -8.83
N PRO A 172 -9.67 -2.14 -8.88
CA PRO A 172 -10.66 -2.90 -9.65
C PRO A 172 -10.70 -2.49 -11.13
N ILE A 173 -9.56 -2.59 -11.83
CA ILE A 173 -9.44 -2.12 -13.22
C ILE A 173 -10.34 -2.92 -14.17
N ALA A 174 -10.53 -4.21 -13.91
CA ALA A 174 -11.40 -5.07 -14.71
C ALA A 174 -12.88 -4.65 -14.74
N ARG A 175 -13.33 -3.85 -13.77
CA ARG A 175 -14.74 -3.39 -13.69
C ARG A 175 -15.04 -2.20 -14.58
N ASN A 176 -14.06 -1.32 -14.78
CA ASN A 176 -14.26 -0.07 -15.55
C ASN A 176 -13.79 -0.21 -17.00
N HIS A 177 -12.90 -1.16 -17.29
CA HIS A 177 -12.37 -1.41 -18.64
C HIS A 177 -12.31 -2.92 -18.93
N PRO A 178 -13.44 -3.58 -19.24
CA PRO A 178 -13.51 -5.04 -19.39
C PRO A 178 -12.57 -5.60 -20.47
N VAL A 179 -12.28 -4.84 -21.53
CA VAL A 179 -11.33 -5.25 -22.59
C VAL A 179 -9.87 -5.17 -22.12
N ALA A 180 -9.47 -4.10 -21.43
CA ALA A 180 -8.11 -3.98 -20.86
C ALA A 180 -7.89 -4.91 -19.65
N GLY A 181 -8.93 -5.11 -18.84
CA GLY A 181 -8.93 -6.05 -17.71
C GLY A 181 -8.84 -7.51 -18.13
N SER A 182 -9.42 -7.89 -19.28
CA SER A 182 -9.35 -9.29 -19.76
C SER A 182 -8.10 -9.62 -20.57
N THR A 183 -7.32 -8.62 -21.02
CA THR A 183 -6.16 -8.84 -21.91
C THR A 183 -4.81 -8.42 -21.33
N ILE A 184 -4.76 -7.39 -20.48
CA ILE A 184 -3.52 -6.78 -19.99
C ILE A 184 -3.38 -6.97 -18.47
N LEU A 185 -4.49 -6.83 -17.74
CA LEU A 185 -4.59 -7.09 -16.29
C LEU A 185 -5.43 -8.36 -16.00
N ASN A 186 -5.07 -9.43 -16.69
CA ASN A 186 -5.86 -10.65 -16.84
C ASN A 186 -6.00 -11.51 -15.57
N HIS A 187 -5.34 -11.16 -14.47
CA HIS A 187 -5.46 -11.83 -13.17
C HIS A 187 -5.93 -10.87 -12.05
N ASN A 188 -6.71 -9.85 -12.43
CA ASN A 188 -7.32 -8.87 -11.53
C ASN A 188 -8.61 -9.40 -10.86
N ASP A 189 -8.94 -10.68 -11.01
CA ASP A 189 -10.03 -11.36 -10.31
C ASP A 189 -9.59 -11.76 -8.89
N TYR A 190 -9.92 -10.89 -7.94
CA TYR A 190 -9.68 -11.09 -6.52
C TYR A 190 -10.93 -10.69 -5.72
N PRO A 191 -11.33 -11.46 -4.68
CA PRO A 191 -12.55 -11.22 -3.92
C PRO A 191 -12.37 -10.06 -2.93
N ARG A 192 -12.16 -8.84 -3.44
CA ARG A 192 -11.82 -7.64 -2.66
C ARG A 192 -12.87 -7.31 -1.60
N GLU A 193 -14.15 -7.44 -1.93
CA GLU A 193 -15.25 -7.16 -0.99
C GLU A 193 -15.27 -8.15 0.17
N ALA A 194 -15.19 -9.44 -0.14
CA ALA A 194 -15.15 -10.49 0.89
C ALA A 194 -13.87 -10.38 1.74
N PHE A 195 -12.74 -10.03 1.11
CA PHE A 195 -11.51 -9.77 1.82
C PHE A 195 -11.64 -8.56 2.74
N LEU A 196 -12.17 -7.42 2.26
CA LEU A 196 -12.39 -6.23 3.09
C LEU A 196 -13.31 -6.53 4.27
N GLU A 197 -14.39 -7.29 4.06
CA GLU A 197 -15.27 -7.72 5.15
C GLU A 197 -14.51 -8.58 6.17
N ALA A 198 -13.72 -9.54 5.72
CA ALA A 198 -12.90 -10.37 6.61
C ALA A 198 -11.87 -9.54 7.39
N VAL A 199 -11.24 -8.55 6.76
CA VAL A 199 -10.34 -7.60 7.44
C VAL A 199 -11.08 -6.84 8.54
N LEU A 200 -12.26 -6.28 8.23
CA LEU A 200 -13.04 -5.50 9.21
C LEU A 200 -13.45 -6.36 10.41
N ARG A 201 -13.90 -7.60 10.18
CA ARG A 201 -14.25 -8.55 11.24
C ARG A 201 -13.04 -8.94 12.10
N TYR A 202 -11.90 -9.19 11.47
CA TYR A 202 -10.66 -9.49 12.18
C TYR A 202 -10.22 -8.31 13.06
N LEU A 203 -10.29 -7.08 12.55
CA LEU A 203 -9.95 -5.88 13.31
C LEU A 203 -10.93 -5.62 14.44
N GLU A 204 -12.23 -5.83 14.24
CA GLU A 204 -13.23 -5.74 15.30
C GLU A 204 -12.87 -6.69 16.46
N GLU A 205 -12.59 -7.96 16.16
CA GLU A 205 -12.20 -8.96 17.16
C GLU A 205 -10.86 -8.62 17.85
N ALA A 206 -9.86 -8.18 17.09
CA ALA A 206 -8.52 -7.92 17.61
C ALA A 206 -8.41 -6.60 18.41
N LEU A 207 -9.35 -5.67 18.23
CA LEU A 207 -9.33 -4.37 18.88
C LEU A 207 -10.22 -4.29 20.12
N HIS A 208 -11.15 -5.24 20.30
CA HIS A 208 -11.93 -5.45 21.52
C HIS A 208 -11.06 -5.99 22.67
#